data_AF-A0A1Y3G0V6-F1
#
_entry.id   AF-A0A1Y3G0V6-F1
#
_cell.length_a   1.000
_cell.length_b   1.000
_cell.length_c   1.000
_cell.angle_alpha   90.00
_cell.angle_beta   90.00
_cell.angle_gamma   90.00
#
_symmetry.space_group_name_H-M   'P 1'
#
loop_
_entity.id
_entity.type
_entity.pdbx_description
1 polymer ?
#
loop_
_entity_poly.entity_id
_entity_poly.type
_entity_poly.pdbx_seq_one_letter_code
_entity_poly.pdbx_strand_id
1 'polypeptide(L)'
;MERKEEGGDGQAAALRDATLFQRQASLSTARLRWRGEEDRRVPLFVVAEENVPAQRNQSAAVFINFTPHSDLLQSWAESRVWYGPLVRHGRACACCVNPFDIDQLLAKIFRDRATGQCCFFTQVFLICEKNVINEVCDMVVQSRVVSGMYGLKDSL
;
A
#
# COMPACT_ATOMS: atom_id res chain seq x y z
N MET A 1 -47.41 -64.15 8.03
CA MET A 1 -48.00 -63.84 6.71
C MET A 1 -47.57 -62.44 6.34
N GLU A 2 -46.48 -62.35 5.57
CA GLU A 2 -46.49 -62.04 4.12
C GLU A 2 -46.73 -60.55 3.87
N ARG A 3 -45.65 -59.80 3.56
CA ARG A 3 -45.25 -59.28 2.23
C ARG A 3 -46.12 -58.07 1.81
N LYS A 4 -45.62 -56.94 1.32
CA LYS A 4 -44.55 -56.71 0.32
C LYS A 4 -44.37 -55.18 0.11
N GLU A 5 -43.13 -54.76 -0.26
CA GLU A 5 -42.75 -53.81 -1.37
C GLU A 5 -43.47 -52.43 -1.47
N GLU A 6 -42.88 -51.27 -1.75
CA GLU A 6 -41.76 -50.78 -2.58
C GLU A 6 -41.51 -49.31 -2.12
N GLY A 7 -40.30 -48.72 -2.12
CA GLY A 7 -39.57 -48.30 -3.31
C GLY A 7 -40.04 -46.91 -3.80
N GLY A 8 -39.18 -45.89 -3.79
CA GLY A 8 -39.43 -44.67 -4.58
C GLY A 8 -38.82 -43.38 -4.03
N ASP A 9 -37.86 -42.86 -4.78
CA ASP A 9 -37.14 -41.59 -4.62
C ASP A 9 -37.94 -40.38 -4.15
N GLY A 10 -37.32 -39.61 -3.26
CA GLY A 10 -37.75 -38.28 -2.85
C GLY A 10 -36.57 -37.39 -2.44
N GLN A 11 -35.44 -37.54 -3.12
CA GLN A 11 -34.24 -36.73 -2.96
C GLN A 11 -34.48 -35.33 -3.56
N ALA A 12 -35.27 -34.47 -2.90
CA ALA A 12 -35.46 -33.08 -3.34
C ALA A 12 -36.10 -32.12 -2.32
N ALA A 13 -35.78 -32.15 -1.02
CA ALA A 13 -36.37 -31.14 -0.11
C ALA A 13 -35.63 -30.89 1.21
N ALA A 14 -34.35 -30.54 1.19
CA ALA A 14 -33.72 -29.83 2.32
C ALA A 14 -32.41 -29.12 1.95
N LEU A 15 -32.33 -28.49 0.77
CA LEU A 15 -31.31 -27.47 0.48
C LEU A 15 -31.85 -26.08 0.82
N ARG A 16 -32.33 -25.91 2.05
CA ARG A 16 -32.71 -24.61 2.60
C ARG A 16 -32.05 -24.50 3.96
N ASP A 17 -30.96 -23.72 3.98
CA ASP A 17 -30.23 -23.15 5.14
C ASP A 17 -28.70 -23.20 5.02
N ALA A 18 -28.17 -23.51 3.83
CA ALA A 18 -26.81 -23.07 3.49
C ALA A 18 -26.86 -21.59 3.07
N THR A 19 -26.90 -20.68 4.06
CA THR A 19 -26.58 -19.27 3.80
C THR A 19 -25.16 -19.18 3.25
N LEU A 20 -25.02 -19.05 1.93
CA LEU A 20 -23.81 -18.79 1.17
C LEU A 20 -23.26 -17.35 1.37
N PHE A 21 -23.65 -16.68 2.45
CA PHE A 21 -23.13 -15.37 2.78
C PHE A 21 -21.85 -15.58 3.58
N GLN A 22 -20.72 -15.42 2.90
CA GLN A 22 -19.39 -15.30 3.48
C GLN A 22 -19.47 -14.46 4.77
N ARG A 23 -19.31 -15.13 5.91
CA ARG A 23 -19.02 -14.46 7.18
C ARG A 23 -17.78 -13.61 6.95
N GLN A 24 -17.94 -12.29 7.10
CA GLN A 24 -16.90 -11.25 7.09
C GLN A 24 -15.51 -11.79 6.76
N ALA A 25 -15.14 -11.77 5.49
CA ALA A 25 -13.72 -11.81 5.17
C ALA A 25 -13.11 -10.57 5.81
N SER A 26 -12.33 -10.75 6.87
CA SER A 26 -11.42 -9.71 7.35
C SER A 26 -10.63 -9.29 6.12
N LEU A 27 -10.94 -8.13 5.54
CA LEU A 27 -10.21 -7.58 4.40
C LEU A 27 -8.76 -7.53 4.85
N SER A 28 -7.97 -8.49 4.36
CA SER A 28 -6.66 -8.76 4.90
C SER A 28 -5.75 -7.56 4.60
N THR A 29 -5.63 -6.68 5.59
CA THR A 29 -4.64 -5.59 5.61
C THR A 29 -3.21 -6.16 5.59
N ALA A 30 -3.04 -7.49 5.73
CA ALA A 30 -1.77 -8.19 5.52
C ALA A 30 -1.20 -7.99 4.10
N ARG A 31 -2.02 -7.61 3.11
CA ARG A 31 -1.50 -7.21 1.80
C ARG A 31 -0.78 -5.87 1.81
N LEU A 32 -1.07 -4.97 2.75
CA LEU A 32 -0.43 -3.66 2.80
C LEU A 32 0.93 -3.72 3.49
N ARG A 33 1.02 -4.47 4.60
CA ARG A 33 2.23 -4.57 5.41
C ARG A 33 3.34 -5.34 4.69
N TRP A 34 4.59 -4.93 4.87
CA TRP A 34 5.75 -5.67 4.41
C TRP A 34 5.92 -6.96 5.22
N ARG A 35 6.17 -8.08 4.54
CA ARG A 35 6.11 -9.43 5.13
C ARG A 35 7.46 -10.08 5.45
N GLY A 36 8.56 -9.34 5.41
CA GLY A 36 9.89 -9.91 5.61
C GLY A 36 10.65 -10.09 4.30
N GLU A 37 11.78 -10.79 4.37
CA GLU A 37 12.73 -10.95 3.25
C GLU A 37 12.14 -11.67 2.04
N GLU A 38 11.13 -12.52 2.24
CA GLU A 38 10.40 -13.20 1.17
C GLU A 38 9.43 -12.26 0.41
N ASP A 39 9.18 -11.06 0.93
CA ASP A 39 8.34 -10.07 0.28
C ASP A 39 9.12 -9.36 -0.83
N ARG A 40 8.77 -9.68 -2.09
CA ARG A 40 9.43 -9.13 -3.29
C ARG A 40 9.13 -7.65 -3.55
N ARG A 41 8.24 -7.04 -2.76
CA ARG A 41 7.89 -5.62 -2.86
C ARG A 41 8.97 -4.77 -2.21
N VAL A 42 9.07 -3.51 -2.62
CA VAL A 42 10.04 -2.58 -2.01
C VAL A 42 9.51 -2.13 -0.64
N PRO A 43 10.26 -2.31 0.47
CA PRO A 43 9.89 -1.75 1.76
C PRO A 43 9.65 -0.24 1.66
N LEU A 44 8.54 0.21 2.23
CA LEU A 44 8.12 1.59 2.29
C LEU A 44 7.95 2.01 3.74
N PHE A 45 8.62 3.09 4.12
CA PHE A 45 8.53 3.68 5.45
C PHE A 45 7.84 5.03 5.36
N VAL A 46 7.07 5.40 6.38
CA VAL A 46 6.55 6.76 6.55
C VAL A 46 7.18 7.32 7.82
N VAL A 47 8.00 8.35 7.69
CA VAL A 47 8.76 8.92 8.81
C VAL A 47 8.63 10.43 8.86
N ALA A 48 8.69 10.97 10.07
CA ALA A 48 8.90 12.38 10.26
C ALA A 48 10.36 12.75 9.91
N GLU A 49 10.61 14.00 9.54
CA GLU A 49 11.94 14.52 9.22
C GLU A 49 12.97 14.21 10.32
N GLU A 50 12.59 14.36 11.59
CA GLU A 50 13.46 14.09 12.74
C GLU A 50 13.85 12.61 12.91
N ASN A 51 13.12 11.69 12.26
CA ASN A 51 13.29 10.25 12.38
C ASN A 51 13.95 9.62 11.15
N VAL A 52 14.52 10.44 10.26
CA VAL A 52 15.24 9.95 9.08
C VAL A 52 16.51 9.20 9.52
N PRO A 53 16.77 8.00 9.00
CA PRO A 53 17.95 7.23 9.39
C PRO A 53 19.25 7.90 8.97
N ALA A 54 20.29 7.76 9.81
CA ALA A 54 21.63 8.25 9.51
C ALA A 54 22.21 7.59 8.24
N GLN A 55 22.01 6.27 8.07
CA GLN A 55 22.43 5.53 6.89
C GLN A 55 21.28 5.40 5.88
N ARG A 56 21.38 6.12 4.76
CA ARG A 56 20.31 6.22 3.75
C ARG A 56 20.77 6.13 2.29
N ASN A 57 22.04 5.81 2.06
CA ASN A 57 22.69 5.73 0.75
C ASN A 57 22.14 4.66 -0.20
N GLN A 58 21.42 3.68 0.33
CA GLN A 58 20.74 2.64 -0.45
C GLN A 58 19.22 2.84 -0.53
N SER A 59 18.72 4.01 -0.12
CA SER A 59 17.31 4.29 0.00
C SER A 59 16.89 5.41 -0.94
N ALA A 60 15.63 5.38 -1.38
CA ALA A 60 15.01 6.54 -2.03
C ALA A 60 14.22 7.35 -1.00
N ALA A 61 14.20 8.67 -1.17
CA ALA A 61 13.38 9.59 -0.39
C ALA A 61 12.31 10.25 -1.27
N VAL A 62 11.11 10.35 -0.71
CA VAL A 62 10.03 11.17 -1.23
C VAL A 62 9.62 12.15 -0.14
N PHE A 63 9.91 13.43 -0.35
CA PHE A 63 9.53 14.51 0.55
C PHE A 63 8.11 14.95 0.25
N ILE A 64 7.25 14.91 1.27
CA ILE A 64 5.81 15.11 1.15
C ILE A 64 5.44 16.51 1.63
N ASN A 65 5.00 17.36 0.72
CA ASN A 65 4.49 18.71 0.99
C ASN A 65 5.47 19.70 1.65
N PHE A 66 6.78 19.45 1.59
CA PHE A 66 7.78 20.42 2.00
C PHE A 66 9.02 20.38 1.10
N THR A 67 9.73 21.50 1.05
CA THR A 67 11.04 21.57 0.39
C THR A 67 12.11 21.13 1.38
N PRO A 68 12.84 20.03 1.13
CA PRO A 68 13.89 19.59 2.03
C PRO A 68 15.07 20.58 2.00
N HIS A 69 15.69 20.78 3.16
CA HIS A 69 16.93 21.54 3.26
C HIS A 69 18.13 20.71 2.75
N SER A 70 19.28 21.35 2.50
CA SER A 70 20.44 20.75 1.83
C SER A 70 20.94 19.47 2.51
N ASP A 71 20.95 19.45 3.83
CA ASP A 71 21.53 18.34 4.60
C ASP A 71 20.65 17.09 4.54
N LEU A 72 19.34 17.31 4.48
CA LEU A 72 18.36 16.24 4.32
C LEU A 72 18.38 15.63 2.92
N LEU A 73 18.77 16.39 1.89
CA LEU A 73 18.92 15.88 0.51
C LEU A 73 20.16 15.01 0.31
N GLN A 74 21.13 15.09 1.21
CA GLN A 74 22.37 14.33 1.06
C GLN A 74 22.18 12.84 1.32
N SER A 75 23.01 12.05 0.65
CA SER A 75 23.18 10.62 0.91
C SER A 75 21.97 9.75 0.59
N TRP A 76 21.03 10.18 -0.25
CA TRP A 76 20.00 9.30 -0.83
C TRP A 76 20.45 8.73 -2.17
N ALA A 77 20.03 7.50 -2.48
CA ALA A 77 20.22 6.95 -3.81
C ALA A 77 19.37 7.71 -4.84
N GLU A 78 18.16 8.10 -4.45
CA GLU A 78 17.21 8.84 -5.27
C GLU A 78 16.37 9.77 -4.38
N SER A 79 16.09 10.98 -4.84
CA SER A 79 15.22 11.91 -4.11
C SER A 79 14.15 12.53 -5.02
N ARG A 80 12.94 12.66 -4.48
CA ARG A 80 11.80 13.31 -5.13
C ARG A 80 11.07 14.17 -4.13
N VAL A 81 10.47 15.25 -4.60
CA VAL A 81 9.55 16.06 -3.82
C VAL A 81 8.17 15.90 -4.44
N TRP A 82 7.17 15.75 -3.60
CA TRP A 82 5.78 15.64 -4.00
C TRP A 82 4.95 16.69 -3.26
N TYR A 83 4.16 17.43 -4.03
CA TYR A 83 3.20 18.39 -3.51
C TYR A 83 1.80 17.96 -3.93
N GLY A 84 0.94 17.72 -2.96
CA GLY A 84 -0.42 17.30 -3.22
C GLY A 84 -1.27 17.12 -1.97
N PRO A 85 -2.58 16.91 -2.17
CA PRO A 85 -3.51 16.75 -1.07
C PRO A 85 -3.27 15.42 -0.34
N LEU A 86 -3.17 15.47 0.99
CA LEU A 86 -3.09 14.26 1.83
C LEU A 86 -4.47 13.60 2.02
N VAL A 87 -5.54 14.38 1.89
CA VAL A 87 -6.91 13.88 1.97
C VAL A 87 -7.38 13.44 0.58
N ARG A 88 -7.75 12.17 0.44
CA ARG A 88 -8.37 11.63 -0.77
C ARG A 88 -9.89 11.63 -0.62
N HIS A 89 -10.62 12.34 -1.49
CA HIS A 89 -12.05 12.06 -1.67
C HIS A 89 -12.22 10.83 -2.57
N GLY A 90 -13.39 10.19 -2.50
CA GLY A 90 -13.72 9.08 -3.40
C GLY A 90 -13.55 9.51 -4.86
N ARG A 91 -13.06 8.60 -5.73
CA ARG A 91 -12.74 8.83 -7.15
C ARG A 91 -13.87 9.43 -8.01
N ALA A 92 -15.07 9.58 -7.46
CA ALA A 92 -16.20 10.26 -8.08
C ALA A 92 -16.14 11.80 -7.97
N CYS A 93 -15.24 12.39 -7.17
CA CYS A 93 -15.04 13.84 -7.17
C CYS A 93 -14.16 14.26 -8.36
N ALA A 94 -14.64 15.22 -9.17
CA ALA A 94 -13.84 15.85 -10.21
C ALA A 94 -12.54 16.50 -9.68
N CYS A 95 -12.53 16.88 -8.40
CA CYS A 95 -11.35 17.38 -7.69
C CYS A 95 -10.22 16.33 -7.50
N CYS A 96 -10.52 15.04 -7.67
CA CYS A 96 -9.60 13.93 -7.37
C CYS A 96 -8.93 13.31 -8.59
N VAL A 97 -9.24 13.78 -9.80
CA VAL A 97 -8.46 13.44 -11.00
C VAL A 97 -7.23 14.35 -11.01
N ASN A 98 -6.34 14.15 -10.05
CA ASN A 98 -5.10 14.92 -9.95
C ASN A 98 -4.01 14.22 -10.77
N PRO A 99 -3.43 14.87 -11.82
CA PRO A 99 -2.30 14.32 -12.56
C PRO A 99 -1.02 14.19 -11.71
N PHE A 100 -1.00 14.76 -10.50
CA PHE A 100 0.11 14.70 -9.55
C PHE A 100 -0.22 13.83 -8.34
N ASP A 101 -0.87 12.69 -8.53
CA ASP A 101 -1.16 11.76 -7.43
C ASP A 101 0.13 11.05 -6.94
N ILE A 102 0.24 10.82 -5.62
CA ILE A 102 1.37 10.13 -5.02
C ILE A 102 1.52 8.70 -5.58
N ASP A 103 0.42 8.05 -5.93
CA ASP A 103 0.43 6.72 -6.56
C ASP A 103 1.19 6.74 -7.88
N GLN A 104 1.02 7.80 -8.68
CA GLN A 104 1.72 7.95 -9.97
C GLN A 104 3.21 8.20 -9.76
N LEU A 105 3.57 9.01 -8.76
CA LEU A 105 4.96 9.25 -8.42
C LEU A 105 5.65 7.95 -7.96
N LEU A 106 5.02 7.20 -7.07
CA LEU A 106 5.54 5.92 -6.59
C LEU A 106 5.66 4.89 -7.73
N ALA A 107 4.65 4.78 -8.58
CA ALA A 107 4.73 3.91 -9.75
C ALA A 107 5.87 4.33 -10.70
N LYS A 108 6.09 5.63 -10.89
CA LYS A 108 7.22 6.15 -11.67
C LYS A 108 8.56 5.80 -11.02
N ILE A 109 8.72 6.01 -9.72
CA ILE A 109 9.94 5.66 -8.98
C ILE A 109 10.25 4.15 -9.12
N PHE A 110 9.24 3.30 -8.95
CA PHE A 110 9.40 1.86 -9.12
C PHE A 110 9.83 1.48 -10.55
N ARG A 111 9.17 2.06 -11.56
CA ARG A 111 9.51 1.83 -12.97
C ARG A 111 10.91 2.32 -13.31
N ASP A 112 11.26 3.52 -12.88
CA ASP A 112 12.58 4.12 -13.14
C ASP A 112 13.68 3.23 -12.52
N ARG A 113 13.45 2.68 -11.33
CA ARG A 113 14.32 1.65 -10.72
C ARG A 113 14.40 0.37 -11.55
N ALA A 114 13.26 -0.19 -11.97
CA ALA A 114 13.21 -1.45 -12.72
C ALA A 114 13.86 -1.33 -14.11
N THR A 115 13.87 -0.13 -14.70
CA THR A 115 14.40 0.17 -16.03
C THR A 115 15.82 0.76 -15.99
N GLY A 116 16.42 0.93 -14.80
CA GLY A 116 17.76 1.50 -14.65
C GLY A 116 17.85 2.99 -14.98
N GLN A 117 16.74 3.73 -14.93
CA GLN A 117 16.68 5.18 -15.16
C GLN A 117 17.01 5.99 -13.90
N CYS A 118 17.22 5.33 -12.76
CA CYS A 118 17.71 5.93 -11.51
C CYS A 118 18.70 4.98 -10.81
N CYS A 119 19.39 5.48 -9.78
CA CYS A 119 20.22 4.64 -8.93
C CYS A 119 19.37 3.53 -8.30
N PHE A 120 19.96 2.34 -8.14
CA PHE A 120 19.28 1.24 -7.47
C PHE A 120 19.14 1.55 -5.97
N PHE A 121 17.95 1.32 -5.43
CA PHE A 121 17.65 1.41 -4.00
C PHE A 121 16.91 0.15 -3.53
N THR A 122 17.06 -0.14 -2.24
CA THR A 122 16.47 -1.31 -1.58
C THR A 122 15.18 -0.98 -0.83
N GLN A 123 14.96 0.29 -0.50
CA GLN A 123 13.80 0.75 0.28
C GLN A 123 13.45 2.21 -0.05
N VAL A 124 12.22 2.63 0.29
CA VAL A 124 11.71 3.98 0.08
C VAL A 124 11.22 4.59 1.39
N PHE A 125 11.54 5.85 1.63
CA PHE A 125 11.02 6.64 2.74
C PHE A 125 10.11 7.75 2.20
N LEU A 126 8.89 7.79 2.70
CA LEU A 126 8.03 8.96 2.63
C LEU A 126 8.35 9.81 3.85
N ILE A 127 8.91 10.98 3.61
CA ILE A 127 9.34 11.91 4.66
C ILE A 127 8.34 13.04 4.67
N CYS A 128 7.77 13.34 5.84
CA CYS A 128 6.80 14.40 6.02
C CYS A 128 7.05 15.17 7.31
N GLU A 129 6.37 16.30 7.48
CA GLU A 129 6.32 16.94 8.79
C GLU A 129 5.61 16.04 9.81
N LYS A 130 6.01 16.14 11.08
CA LYS A 130 5.48 15.31 12.18
C LYS A 130 3.96 15.44 12.36
N ASN A 131 3.42 16.64 12.16
CA ASN A 131 2.00 16.97 12.30
C ASN A 131 1.10 16.26 11.27
N VAL A 132 1.64 15.83 10.13
CA VAL A 132 0.87 15.22 9.03
C VAL A 132 1.16 13.73 8.81
N ILE A 133 1.93 13.10 9.71
CA ILE A 133 2.36 11.71 9.54
C ILE A 133 1.18 10.73 9.45
N ASN A 134 0.13 10.99 10.21
CA ASN A 134 -1.07 10.15 10.23
C ASN A 134 -1.83 10.27 8.90
N GLU A 135 -1.99 11.48 8.39
CA GLU A 135 -2.62 11.76 7.11
C GLU A 135 -1.85 11.13 5.96
N VAL A 136 -0.52 11.14 6.00
CA VAL A 136 0.34 10.43 5.03
C VAL A 136 0.13 8.93 5.15
N CYS A 137 0.09 8.38 6.37
CA CYS A 137 -0.17 6.96 6.58
C CYS A 137 -1.55 6.55 6.02
N ASP A 138 -2.59 7.33 6.28
CA ASP A 138 -3.95 7.07 5.78
C ASP A 138 -4.00 7.12 4.26
N MET A 139 -3.34 8.11 3.65
CA MET A 139 -3.21 8.22 2.19
C MET A 139 -2.53 6.98 1.59
N VAL A 140 -1.45 6.50 2.24
CA VAL A 140 -0.68 5.31 1.83
C VAL A 140 -1.48 4.03 1.99
N VAL A 141 -2.24 3.88 3.08
CA VAL A 141 -3.12 2.72 3.32
C VAL A 141 -4.20 2.60 2.24
N GLN A 142 -4.68 3.73 1.73
CA GLN A 142 -5.65 3.79 0.64
C GLN A 142 -5.02 3.60 -0.75
N SER A 143 -3.68 3.56 -0.85
CA SER A 143 -2.97 3.42 -2.13
C SER A 143 -2.96 1.98 -2.63
N ARG A 144 -3.40 1.81 -3.89
CA ARG A 144 -3.32 0.50 -4.57
C ARG A 144 -1.91 0.19 -5.03
N VAL A 145 -1.12 1.22 -5.38
CA VAL A 145 0.29 1.06 -5.77
C VAL A 145 1.09 0.49 -4.61
N VAL A 146 0.82 0.96 -3.39
CA VAL A 146 1.46 0.43 -2.19
C VAL A 146 1.14 -1.05 -2.04
N SER A 147 -0.11 -1.49 -2.19
CA SER A 147 -0.44 -2.92 -2.06
C SER A 147 0.21 -3.85 -3.11
N GLY A 148 0.66 -3.32 -4.27
CA GLY A 148 1.22 -4.12 -5.36
C GLY A 148 2.74 -4.07 -5.50
N MET A 149 3.34 -2.88 -5.35
CA MET A 149 4.77 -2.65 -5.64
C MET A 149 5.60 -2.41 -4.38
N TYR A 150 4.96 -1.96 -3.30
CA TYR A 150 5.61 -1.60 -2.05
C TYR A 150 5.09 -2.44 -0.88
N GLY A 151 5.76 -2.44 0.25
CA GLY A 151 5.23 -3.01 1.48
C GLY A 151 5.40 -2.00 2.59
N LEU A 152 4.30 -1.56 3.21
CA LEU A 152 4.38 -0.63 4.33
C LEU A 152 5.06 -1.34 5.51
N LYS A 153 6.24 -0.89 5.89
CA LYS A 153 6.97 -1.37 7.05
C LYS A 153 6.68 -0.43 8.20
N ASP A 154 6.41 -1.00 9.37
CA ASP A 154 6.11 -0.21 10.57
C ASP A 154 7.26 0.78 10.81
N SER A 155 6.91 2.06 10.84
CA SER A 155 7.82 3.15 11.16
C SER A 155 8.38 2.90 12.56
N LEU A 156 9.70 2.99 12.72
CA LEU A 156 10.35 2.98 14.04
C LEU A 156 9.93 4.18 14.88
#